data_AF-A0A6N8SHF9-F1
#
_entry.id   AF-A0A6N8SHF9-F1
#
_cell.length_a   1.000
_cell.length_b   1.000
_cell.length_c   1.000
_cell.angle_alpha   90.00
_cell.angle_beta   90.00
_cell.angle_gamma   90.00
#
_symmetry.space_group_name_H-M   'P 1'
#
loop_
_entity.id
_entity.type
_entity.pdbx_description
1 polymer ?
#
loop_
_entity_poly.entity_id
_entity_poly.type
_entity_poly.pdbx_seq_one_letter_code
_entity_poly.pdbx_strand_id
1 'polypeptide(L)'
;MVIALIGRFHEMRQQLYNSLHHCEGSVFDSLDKGVEAIFEAVMSYKPRNLAEYRETLLFLINAISRNDDGNNSRLISRLEELINQAVDELRVIGTIKTLS
;
A
#
# COMPACT_ATOMS: atom_id res chain seq x y z
N MET A 1 11.21 -3.69 -2.23
CA MET A 1 10.43 -4.82 -1.67
C MET A 1 8.93 -4.57 -1.75
N VAL A 2 8.44 -3.39 -1.34
CA VAL A 2 7.02 -3.02 -1.44
C VAL A 2 6.45 -3.02 -2.86
N ILE A 3 7.26 -2.67 -3.86
CA ILE A 3 6.88 -2.72 -5.28
C ILE A 3 6.43 -4.13 -5.68
N ALA A 4 7.15 -5.16 -5.22
CA ALA A 4 6.79 -6.55 -5.49
C ALA A 4 5.50 -6.97 -4.75
N LEU A 5 5.29 -6.47 -3.53
CA LEU A 5 4.06 -6.70 -2.76
C LEU A 5 2.84 -6.07 -3.46
N ILE A 6 2.97 -4.83 -3.92
CA ILE A 6 1.94 -4.10 -4.66
C ILE A 6 1.64 -4.82 -5.99
N GLY A 7 2.67 -5.27 -6.72
CA GLY A 7 2.49 -6.08 -7.93
C GLY A 7 1.65 -7.34 -7.66
N ARG A 8 2.03 -8.10 -6.63
CA ARG A 8 1.30 -9.32 -6.24
C ARG A 8 -0.13 -9.03 -5.79
N PHE A 9 -0.37 -7.92 -5.08
CA PHE A 9 -1.71 -7.47 -4.72
C PHE A 9 -2.60 -7.27 -5.96
N HIS A 10 -2.08 -6.59 -6.98
CA HIS A 10 -2.81 -6.36 -8.22
C HIS A 10 -3.10 -7.66 -8.98
N GLU A 11 -2.12 -8.56 -9.07
CA GLU A 11 -2.30 -9.89 -9.67
C GLU A 11 -3.41 -10.68 -8.98
N MET A 12 -3.39 -10.74 -7.64
CA MET A 12 -4.39 -11.49 -6.87
C MET A 12 -5.79 -10.86 -6.95
N ARG A 13 -5.88 -9.53 -6.95
CA ARG A 13 -7.16 -8.84 -7.20
C ARG A 13 -7.71 -9.12 -8.59
N GLN A 14 -6.86 -9.18 -9.60
CA GLN A 14 -7.28 -9.54 -10.94
C GLN A 14 -7.76 -11.00 -11.02
N GLN A 15 -7.08 -11.91 -10.32
CA GLN A 15 -7.51 -13.30 -10.20
C GLN A 15 -8.87 -13.41 -9.51
N LEU A 16 -9.12 -12.67 -8.42
CA LEU A 16 -10.44 -12.59 -7.78
C LEU A 16 -11.52 -12.10 -8.74
N TYR A 17 -11.24 -11.02 -9.48
CA TYR A 17 -12.18 -10.46 -10.45
C TYR A 17 -12.56 -11.47 -11.54
N ASN A 18 -11.57 -12.19 -12.06
CA ASN A 18 -11.80 -13.23 -13.07
C ASN A 18 -12.53 -14.46 -12.50
N SER A 19 -12.30 -14.76 -11.22
CA SER A 19 -12.88 -15.92 -10.52
C SER A 19 -14.34 -15.70 -10.12
N LEU A 20 -14.80 -14.45 -9.98
CA LEU A 20 -16.20 -14.10 -9.70
C LEU A 20 -17.19 -14.67 -10.73
N HIS A 21 -16.73 -15.01 -11.93
CA HIS A 21 -17.56 -15.61 -12.97
C HIS A 21 -17.50 -17.15 -13.05
N HIS A 22 -16.53 -17.80 -12.37
CA HIS A 22 -16.21 -19.21 -12.66
C HIS A 22 -15.78 -20.09 -11.47
N CYS A 23 -15.61 -19.58 -10.25
CA CYS A 23 -15.05 -20.35 -9.13
C CYS A 23 -16.05 -20.71 -8.02
N GLU A 24 -15.89 -21.93 -7.49
CA GLU A 24 -16.52 -22.40 -6.25
C GLU A 24 -15.97 -21.63 -5.03
N GLY A 25 -16.80 -21.45 -4.00
CA GLY A 25 -16.56 -20.53 -2.88
C GLY A 25 -15.24 -20.70 -2.13
N SER A 26 -14.65 -21.91 -2.09
CA SER A 26 -13.39 -22.16 -1.38
C SER A 26 -12.16 -21.48 -2.01
N VAL A 27 -12.12 -21.37 -3.34
CA VAL A 27 -11.03 -20.71 -4.07
C VAL A 27 -11.14 -19.19 -3.92
N PHE A 28 -12.38 -18.67 -3.97
CA PHE A 28 -12.65 -17.27 -3.74
C PHE A 28 -12.21 -16.83 -2.33
N ASP A 29 -12.61 -17.57 -1.29
CA ASP A 29 -12.23 -17.29 0.10
C ASP A 29 -10.71 -17.28 0.31
N SER A 30 -9.98 -18.22 -0.32
CA SER A 30 -8.53 -18.27 -0.21
C SER A 30 -7.85 -17.09 -0.90
N LEU A 31 -8.35 -16.68 -2.06
CA LEU A 31 -7.82 -15.53 -2.80
C LEU A 31 -8.12 -14.21 -2.06
N ASP A 32 -9.31 -14.08 -1.49
CA ASP A 32 -9.74 -12.90 -0.74
C ASP A 32 -8.88 -12.69 0.52
N LYS A 33 -8.73 -13.75 1.34
CA LYS A 33 -7.81 -13.74 2.49
C LYS A 33 -6.36 -13.41 2.10
N GLY A 34 -5.93 -13.88 0.93
CA GLY A 34 -4.60 -13.59 0.42
C GLY A 34 -4.42 -12.12 0.02
N VAL A 35 -5.45 -11.51 -0.57
CA VAL A 35 -5.46 -10.08 -0.89
C VAL A 35 -5.43 -9.25 0.39
N GLU A 36 -6.22 -9.61 1.40
CA GLU A 36 -6.22 -8.93 2.70
C GLU A 36 -4.86 -9.05 3.41
N ALA A 37 -4.24 -10.23 3.41
CA ALA A 37 -2.91 -10.41 4.00
C ALA A 37 -1.82 -9.55 3.34
N ILE A 38 -1.86 -9.40 2.00
CA ILE A 38 -0.91 -8.54 1.28
C ILE A 38 -1.20 -7.07 1.56
N PHE A 39 -2.48 -6.68 1.62
CA PHE A 39 -2.87 -5.33 1.98
C PHE A 39 -2.30 -4.94 3.36
N GLU A 40 -2.47 -5.80 4.36
CA GLU A 40 -1.91 -5.62 5.71
C GLU A 40 -0.37 -5.55 5.71
N ALA A 41 0.28 -6.35 4.87
CA ALA A 41 1.73 -6.29 4.70
C ALA A 41 2.19 -4.95 4.10
N VAL A 42 1.46 -4.38 3.14
CA VAL A 42 1.75 -3.05 2.58
C VAL A 42 1.48 -1.96 3.62
N MET A 43 0.38 -2.04 4.36
CA MET A 43 0.05 -1.10 5.44
C MET A 43 1.13 -1.04 6.52
N SER A 44 1.72 -2.19 6.87
CA SER A 44 2.76 -2.30 7.88
C SER A 44 4.18 -2.04 7.35
N TYR A 45 4.34 -1.91 6.02
CA TYR A 45 5.65 -1.77 5.40
C TYR A 45 6.24 -0.39 5.71
N LYS A 46 7.50 -0.37 6.17
CA LYS A 46 8.30 0.85 6.32
C LYS A 46 9.14 1.09 5.06
N PRO A 47 8.84 2.14 4.26
CA PRO A 47 9.66 2.50 3.12
C PRO A 47 11.10 2.84 3.51
N ARG A 48 12.05 2.48 2.64
CA ARG A 48 13.49 2.67 2.93
C ARG A 48 14.17 3.68 2.01
N ASN A 49 13.47 4.11 0.96
CA ASN A 49 13.97 5.06 -0.02
C ASN A 49 12.78 5.76 -0.70
N LEU A 50 13.08 6.85 -1.42
CA LEU A 50 12.06 7.68 -2.07
C LEU A 50 11.16 6.91 -3.04
N ALA A 51 11.71 5.92 -3.77
CA ALA A 51 10.90 5.10 -4.67
C ALA A 51 9.89 4.27 -3.88
N GLU A 52 10.29 3.65 -2.77
CA GLU A 52 9.36 2.89 -1.92
C GLU A 52 8.32 3.78 -1.24
N TYR A 53 8.69 5.00 -0.83
CA TYR A 53 7.73 5.98 -0.31
C TYR A 53 6.69 6.32 -1.36
N ARG A 54 7.12 6.70 -2.56
CA ARG A 54 6.23 7.05 -3.67
C ARG A 54 5.22 5.94 -3.96
N GLU A 55 5.69 4.71 -4.08
CA GLU A 55 4.83 3.57 -4.44
C GLU A 55 3.85 3.22 -3.32
N THR A 56 4.28 3.29 -2.06
CA THR A 56 3.38 3.07 -0.92
C THR A 56 2.33 4.16 -0.82
N LEU A 57 2.70 5.44 -1.03
CA LEU A 57 1.76 6.56 -1.03
C LEU A 57 0.73 6.45 -2.17
N LEU A 58 1.18 6.14 -3.39
CA LEU A 58 0.28 5.94 -4.54
C LEU A 58 -0.68 4.78 -4.31
N PHE A 59 -0.21 3.69 -3.71
CA PHE A 59 -1.08 2.58 -3.31
C PHE A 59 -2.18 3.03 -2.35
N LEU A 60 -1.83 3.78 -1.30
CA LEU A 60 -2.79 4.28 -0.31
C LEU A 60 -3.79 5.27 -0.93
N ILE A 61 -3.35 6.18 -1.78
CA ILE A 61 -4.23 7.12 -2.51
C ILE A 61 -5.22 6.35 -3.41
N ASN A 62 -4.75 5.31 -4.09
CA ASN A 62 -5.61 4.45 -4.90
C ASN A 62 -6.60 3.64 -4.05
N ALA A 63 -6.19 3.18 -2.87
CA ALA A 63 -7.08 2.49 -1.94
C ALA A 63 -8.18 3.43 -1.42
N ILE A 64 -7.81 4.66 -1.01
CA ILE A 64 -8.75 5.68 -0.52
C ILE A 64 -9.76 6.06 -1.60
N SER A 65 -9.30 6.31 -2.83
CA SER A 65 -10.18 6.77 -3.93
C SER A 65 -11.16 5.71 -4.42
N ARG A 66 -10.92 4.43 -4.10
CA ARG A 66 -11.77 3.30 -4.50
C ARG A 66 -12.51 2.65 -3.33
N ASN A 67 -12.43 3.23 -2.14
CA ASN A 67 -13.12 2.71 -0.97
C ASN A 67 -14.54 3.27 -0.93
N ASP A 68 -15.49 2.46 -1.39
CA ASP A 68 -16.91 2.82 -1.47
C ASP A 68 -17.59 2.85 -0.09
N ASP A 69 -17.01 2.18 0.92
CA ASP A 69 -17.55 2.13 2.29
C ASP A 69 -17.34 3.46 3.07
N GLY A 70 -16.58 4.41 2.50
CA GLY A 70 -16.37 5.75 3.04
C GLY A 70 -15.50 5.84 4.29
N ASN A 71 -15.25 4.73 5.00
CA ASN A 71 -14.38 4.70 6.16
C ASN A 71 -12.90 4.56 5.76
N ASN A 72 -12.29 5.70 5.41
CA ASN A 72 -10.88 5.79 5.04
C ASN A 72 -9.95 6.19 6.20
N SER A 73 -10.46 6.28 7.43
CA SER A 73 -9.71 6.82 8.59
C SER A 73 -8.33 6.17 8.75
N ARG A 74 -8.27 4.84 8.76
CA ARG A 74 -7.03 4.07 8.87
C ARG A 74 -6.05 4.33 7.72
N LEU A 75 -6.55 4.45 6.50
CA LEU A 75 -5.73 4.71 5.31
C LEU A 75 -5.16 6.13 5.32
N ILE A 76 -5.98 7.11 5.71
CA ILE A 76 -5.59 8.51 5.83
C ILE A 76 -4.52 8.67 6.93
N SER A 77 -4.73 8.09 8.12
CA SER A 77 -3.73 8.16 9.19
C SER A 77 -2.39 7.55 8.77
N ARG A 78 -2.41 6.45 8.01
CA ARG A 78 -1.17 5.85 7.48
C ARG A 78 -0.51 6.74 6.44
N LEU A 79 -1.29 7.37 5.56
CA LEU A 79 -0.80 8.31 4.55
C LEU A 79 -0.09 9.50 5.22
N GLU A 80 -0.72 10.09 6.25
CA GLU A 80 -0.15 11.20 7.02
C GLU A 80 1.17 10.81 7.70
N GLU A 81 1.22 9.62 8.32
CA GLU A 81 2.44 9.12 8.96
C GLU A 81 3.60 9.02 7.96
N LEU A 82 3.36 8.45 6.77
CA LEU A 82 4.39 8.29 5.74
C LEU A 82 4.83 9.63 5.14
N ILE A 83 3.92 10.58 4.96
CA ILE A 83 4.26 11.94 4.51
C ILE A 83 5.17 12.62 5.53
N ASN A 84 4.83 12.56 6.82
CA ASN A 84 5.64 13.16 7.88
C ASN A 84 7.03 12.52 7.95
N GLN A 85 7.13 11.19 7.88
CA GLN A 85 8.42 10.48 7.85
C GLN A 85 9.27 10.91 6.64
N ALA A 86 8.68 11.00 5.44
CA ALA A 86 9.41 11.45 4.25
C ALA A 86 9.91 12.90 4.39
N VAL A 87 9.11 13.79 4.98
CA VAL A 87 9.51 15.19 5.24
C VAL A 87 10.67 15.25 6.23
N ASP A 88 10.64 14.46 7.30
CA ASP A 88 11.70 14.45 8.30
C ASP A 88 13.02 13.90 7.73
N GLU A 89 12.96 12.85 6.91
CA GLU A 89 14.15 12.34 6.21
C GLU A 89 14.78 13.39 5.27
N LEU A 90 13.96 14.14 4.54
CA LEU A 90 14.43 15.21 3.66
C LEU A 90 15.05 16.38 4.43
N ARG A 91 14.50 16.73 5.61
CA ARG A 91 15.06 17.77 6.49
C ARG A 91 16.46 17.40 6.97
N VAL A 92 16.65 16.16 7.43
CA VAL A 92 17.97 15.67 7.89
C VAL A 92 19.02 15.79 6.78
N ILE A 93 18.69 15.42 5.54
CA ILE A 93 19.59 15.55 4.39
C ILE A 93 19.93 17.01 4.12
N GLY A 94 18.95 17.91 4.21
CA GLY A 94 19.16 19.35 4.04
C GLY A 94 20.12 19.94 5.08
N THR A 95 19.96 19.56 6.35
CA THR A 95 20.83 20.01 7.44
C THR A 95 22.27 19.51 7.30
N ILE A 96 22.47 18.27 6.85
CA ILE A 96 23.83 17.74 6.61
C ILE A 96 24.52 18.51 5.48
N LYS A 97 23.81 18.84 4.40
CA LYS A 97 24.37 19.62 3.28
C LYS A 97 24.75 21.05 3.64
N THR A 98 24.11 21.65 4.65
CA THR A 98 24.48 23.00 5.13
C THR A 98 25.70 23.02 6.05
N LEU A 99 26.13 21.86 6.55
CA LEU A 99 27.26 21.71 7.47
C LEU A 99 28.54 21.17 6.79
N SER A 100 28.45 20.77 5.51
CA SER A 100 29.56 20.30 4.66
C SER A 100 30.04 21.36 3.69
#